data_AF-A0A8H7L963-F1
#
_entry.id   AF-A0A8H7L963-F1
#
_cell.length_a   1.000
_cell.length_b   1.000
_cell.length_c   1.000
_cell.angle_alpha   90.00
_cell.angle_beta   90.00
_cell.angle_gamma   90.00
#
_symmetry.space_group_name_H-M   'P 1'
#
loop_
_entity.id
_entity.type
_entity.pdbx_description
1 polymer ?
#
loop_
_entity_poly.entity_id
_entity_poly.type
_entity_poly.pdbx_seq_one_letter_code
_entity_poly.pdbx_strand_id
1 'polypeptide(L)'
;MCDCGDESAFVKKLNCACLPRDIADYELCEEFKTHIEGTVKTALDYVLDVTNYSINTLPFIHKNINGQGDLAITSEHISELSSLPRDVYGIEDVNSIDRWFLILWNDEDHDYPEAETGIRAATGMDEHKAKRVANEINRKGRAVLREAPHYGDLLESQKAAQVDGLVATISTARDYMRECIILHIFDWLQDITSFKGDFGFREAAKQALAYALLEPGYKLSKPIPSEFLKKQYDENSSTLSGKWYRYQRRSHELG
;
A
#
# COMPACT_ATOMS: atom_id res chain seq x y z
N MET A 1 11.15 30.03 -29.29
CA MET A 1 11.85 29.12 -30.23
C MET A 1 13.24 29.70 -30.45
N CYS A 2 14.29 28.98 -30.07
CA CYS A 2 15.69 29.44 -30.11
C CYS A 2 16.52 28.41 -30.88
N ASP A 3 17.21 28.84 -31.95
CA ASP A 3 18.07 27.99 -32.80
C ASP A 3 19.52 27.88 -32.26
N CYS A 4 19.70 28.15 -30.96
CA CYS A 4 20.98 28.20 -30.27
C CYS A 4 21.73 26.85 -30.18
N GLY A 5 21.11 25.74 -30.59
CA GLY A 5 21.71 24.41 -30.65
C GLY A 5 22.14 23.97 -32.06
N ASP A 6 21.93 24.80 -33.08
CA ASP A 6 22.39 24.55 -34.44
C ASP A 6 23.76 25.21 -34.65
N GLU A 7 24.81 24.40 -34.72
CA GLU A 7 26.20 24.86 -34.93
C GLU A 7 26.40 25.54 -36.29
N SER A 8 25.51 25.30 -37.26
CA SER A 8 25.56 25.93 -38.58
C SER A 8 24.94 27.33 -38.62
N ALA A 9 24.16 27.69 -37.60
CA ALA A 9 23.44 28.97 -37.56
C ALA A 9 24.32 30.15 -37.11
N PHE A 10 25.44 29.90 -36.43
CA PHE A 10 26.26 30.98 -35.86
C PHE A 10 27.77 30.77 -36.05
N VAL A 11 28.44 31.80 -36.57
CA VAL A 11 29.89 31.82 -36.83
C VAL A 11 30.73 31.95 -35.54
N LYS A 12 30.09 32.27 -34.40
CA LYS A 12 30.72 32.36 -33.06
C LYS A 12 29.84 31.66 -32.02
N LYS A 13 30.46 30.98 -31.06
CA LYS A 13 29.76 30.32 -29.94
C LYS A 13 28.96 31.37 -29.15
N LEU A 14 27.63 31.23 -29.13
CA LEU A 14 26.73 32.11 -28.40
C LEU A 14 26.45 31.52 -27.01
N ASN A 15 26.66 32.32 -25.96
CA ASN A 15 26.24 31.97 -24.59
C ASN A 15 24.74 32.27 -24.43
N CYS A 16 23.89 31.49 -25.08
CA CYS A 16 22.44 31.66 -25.03
C CYS A 16 21.90 31.45 -23.60
N ALA A 17 21.03 32.34 -23.12
CA ALA A 17 20.32 32.16 -21.84
C ALA A 17 19.37 30.95 -21.82
N CYS A 18 19.05 30.39 -22.99
CA CYS A 18 18.27 29.16 -23.16
C CYS A 18 19.13 27.90 -23.22
N LEU A 19 20.45 28.02 -23.40
CA LEU A 19 21.36 26.90 -23.21
C LEU A 19 21.42 26.64 -21.69
N PRO A 20 21.17 25.41 -21.21
CA PRO A 20 21.50 25.08 -19.84
C PRO A 20 22.98 25.43 -19.64
N ARG A 21 23.30 26.12 -18.52
CA ARG A 21 24.69 26.34 -18.09
C ARG A 21 25.43 25.02 -18.23
N ASP A 22 26.65 25.05 -18.79
CA ASP A 22 27.40 23.86 -19.22
C ASP A 22 27.18 22.69 -18.25
N ILE A 23 26.64 21.57 -18.77
CA ILE A 23 26.29 20.36 -17.99
C ILE A 23 27.47 19.88 -17.14
N ALA A 24 28.70 20.17 -17.59
CA ALA A 24 29.95 19.90 -16.88
C ALA A 24 30.08 20.59 -15.51
N ASP A 25 29.42 21.74 -15.28
CA ASP A 25 29.50 22.46 -14.01
C ASP A 25 28.64 21.82 -12.89
N TYR A 26 27.84 20.81 -13.23
CA TYR A 26 26.89 20.16 -12.31
C TYR A 26 27.09 18.64 -12.22
N GLU A 27 28.19 18.11 -12.74
CA GLU A 27 28.44 16.68 -12.69
C GLU A 27 28.81 16.24 -11.27
N LEU A 28 27.91 15.48 -10.65
CA LEU A 28 28.16 14.85 -9.35
C LEU A 28 29.26 13.79 -9.49
N CYS A 29 30.06 13.61 -8.44
CA CYS A 29 31.01 12.51 -8.41
C CYS A 29 30.29 11.16 -8.45
N GLU A 30 30.93 10.17 -9.09
CA GLU A 30 30.36 8.83 -9.26
C GLU A 30 30.00 8.17 -7.94
N GLU A 31 30.83 8.36 -6.90
CA GLU A 31 30.55 7.85 -5.56
C GLU A 31 29.19 8.34 -5.04
N PHE A 32 28.88 9.63 -5.21
CA PHE A 32 27.61 10.18 -4.74
C PHE A 32 26.43 9.66 -5.58
N LYS A 33 26.60 9.49 -6.89
CA LYS A 33 25.58 8.86 -7.76
C LYS A 33 25.27 7.44 -7.28
N THR A 34 26.28 6.63 -6.99
CA THR A 34 26.11 5.26 -6.45
C THR A 34 25.35 5.26 -5.13
N HIS A 35 25.60 6.21 -4.23
CA HIS A 35 24.86 6.30 -2.97
C HIS A 35 23.38 6.70 -3.18
N ILE A 36 23.10 7.59 -4.14
CA ILE A 36 21.71 7.94 -4.51
C ILE A 36 20.99 6.70 -5.05
N GLU A 37 21.62 5.96 -5.98
CA GLU A 37 21.09 4.71 -6.52
C GLU A 37 20.79 3.68 -5.43
N GLY A 38 21.75 3.42 -4.55
CA GLY A 38 21.57 2.48 -3.44
C GLY A 38 20.45 2.89 -2.48
N THR A 39 20.31 4.19 -2.23
CA THR A 39 19.25 4.72 -1.35
C THR A 39 17.87 4.58 -1.99
N VAL A 40 17.74 4.95 -3.27
CA VAL A 40 16.48 4.82 -4.03
C VAL A 40 16.07 3.35 -4.13
N LYS A 41 17.02 2.45 -4.42
CA LYS A 41 16.76 1.00 -4.46
C LYS A 41 16.27 0.48 -3.12
N THR A 42 16.98 0.79 -2.03
CA THR A 42 16.57 0.37 -0.67
C THR A 42 15.16 0.87 -0.31
N ALA A 43 14.83 2.10 -0.69
CA ALA A 43 13.51 2.67 -0.45
C ALA A 43 12.42 1.93 -1.24
N LEU A 44 12.66 1.61 -2.51
CA LEU A 44 11.73 0.85 -3.34
C LEU A 44 11.59 -0.61 -2.90
N ASP A 45 12.68 -1.26 -2.49
CA ASP A 45 12.67 -2.62 -1.94
C ASP A 45 11.74 -2.70 -0.72
N TYR A 46 11.84 -1.73 0.19
CA TYR A 46 10.94 -1.61 1.34
C TYR A 46 9.47 -1.41 0.92
N VAL A 47 9.21 -0.52 -0.05
CA VAL A 47 7.86 -0.31 -0.58
C VAL A 47 7.28 -1.61 -1.12
N LEU A 48 8.05 -2.35 -1.92
CA LEU A 48 7.61 -3.60 -2.54
C LEU A 48 7.40 -4.70 -1.50
N ASP A 49 8.30 -4.84 -0.52
CA ASP A 49 8.19 -5.86 0.52
C ASP A 49 6.97 -5.64 1.42
N VAL A 50 6.68 -4.39 1.82
CA VAL A 50 5.50 -4.07 2.62
C VAL A 50 4.22 -4.22 1.79
N THR A 51 4.16 -3.64 0.59
CA THR A 51 2.95 -3.68 -0.26
C THR A 51 2.61 -5.08 -0.75
N ASN A 52 3.60 -5.98 -0.86
CA ASN A 52 3.37 -7.39 -1.17
C ASN A 52 2.39 -8.05 -0.18
N TYR A 53 2.30 -7.57 1.06
CA TYR A 53 1.35 -8.08 2.07
C TYR A 53 0.14 -7.16 2.33
N SER A 54 0.05 -5.99 1.70
CA SER A 54 -1.11 -5.09 1.77
C SER A 54 -2.28 -5.59 0.89
N ILE A 55 -2.71 -6.84 1.12
CA ILE A 55 -3.69 -7.55 0.28
C ILE A 55 -5.14 -7.45 0.78
N ASN A 56 -5.37 -6.83 1.94
CA ASN A 56 -6.69 -6.75 2.58
C ASN A 56 -7.73 -5.97 1.76
N THR A 57 -7.29 -5.08 0.86
CA THR A 57 -8.14 -4.31 -0.04
C THR A 57 -8.43 -5.03 -1.36
N LEU A 58 -7.74 -6.15 -1.66
CA LEU A 58 -8.00 -6.91 -2.88
C LEU A 58 -9.43 -7.47 -2.82
N PRO A 59 -10.28 -7.28 -3.85
CA PRO A 59 -11.70 -7.61 -3.78
C PRO A 59 -12.00 -9.06 -3.35
N PHE A 60 -11.18 -10.02 -3.80
CA PHE A 60 -11.32 -11.43 -3.43
C PHE A 60 -11.01 -11.67 -1.94
N ILE A 61 -9.91 -11.09 -1.44
CA ILE A 61 -9.53 -11.22 -0.03
C ILE A 61 -10.55 -10.50 0.84
N HIS A 62 -10.79 -9.23 0.54
CA HIS A 62 -11.71 -8.37 1.29
C HIS A 62 -13.07 -9.00 1.55
N LYS A 63 -13.69 -9.58 0.52
CA LYS A 63 -15.03 -10.20 0.61
C LYS A 63 -15.08 -11.51 1.37
N ASN A 64 -13.93 -12.17 1.60
CA ASN A 64 -13.89 -13.53 2.09
C ASN A 64 -13.10 -13.73 3.40
N ILE A 65 -12.37 -12.73 3.89
CA ILE A 65 -11.62 -12.82 5.16
C ILE A 65 -12.49 -12.53 6.39
N ASN A 66 -11.93 -12.75 7.57
CA ASN A 66 -12.53 -12.38 8.86
C ASN A 66 -13.92 -13.00 9.10
N GLY A 67 -14.19 -14.16 8.50
CA GLY A 67 -15.48 -14.84 8.59
C GLY A 67 -16.60 -14.21 7.77
N GLN A 68 -16.30 -13.26 6.87
CA GLN A 68 -17.27 -12.67 5.95
C GLN A 68 -17.65 -13.61 4.80
N GLY A 69 -16.71 -14.44 4.35
CA GLY A 69 -16.93 -15.44 3.31
C GLY A 69 -16.22 -16.74 3.63
N ASP A 70 -15.71 -17.40 2.60
CA ASP A 70 -15.25 -18.78 2.74
C ASP A 70 -13.78 -18.89 3.20
N LEU A 71 -12.95 -17.84 3.12
CA LEU A 71 -11.53 -17.97 3.48
C LEU A 71 -11.36 -18.08 5.00
N ALA A 72 -10.62 -19.09 5.45
CA ALA A 72 -10.19 -19.25 6.83
C ALA A 72 -8.97 -18.36 7.15
N ILE A 73 -8.91 -17.16 6.57
CA ILE A 73 -7.87 -16.15 6.80
C ILE A 73 -8.48 -14.99 7.58
N THR A 74 -7.69 -14.44 8.49
CA THR A 74 -8.03 -13.24 9.25
C THR A 74 -7.02 -12.14 8.98
N SER A 75 -7.39 -10.90 9.29
CA SER A 75 -6.46 -9.76 9.32
C SER A 75 -5.25 -10.04 10.22
N GLU A 76 -5.43 -10.80 11.30
CA GLU A 76 -4.34 -11.26 12.16
C GLU A 76 -3.37 -12.20 11.45
N HIS A 77 -3.89 -13.24 10.78
CA HIS A 77 -3.03 -14.14 10.01
C HIS A 77 -2.21 -13.42 8.93
N ILE A 78 -2.82 -12.46 8.23
CA ILE A 78 -2.12 -11.66 7.20
C ILE A 78 -1.04 -10.79 7.85
N SER A 79 -1.35 -10.15 8.97
CA SER A 79 -0.38 -9.32 9.69
C SER A 79 0.79 -10.13 10.25
N GLU A 80 0.55 -11.30 10.83
CA GLU A 80 1.65 -12.18 11.27
C GLU A 80 2.52 -12.63 10.09
N LEU A 81 1.90 -12.91 8.94
CA LEU A 81 2.63 -13.30 7.73
C LEU A 81 3.43 -12.13 7.11
N SER A 82 3.03 -10.88 7.34
CA SER A 82 3.67 -9.68 6.76
C SER A 82 5.00 -9.30 7.43
N SER A 83 5.52 -10.14 8.35
CA SER A 83 6.79 -9.86 9.01
C SER A 83 7.95 -9.73 8.01
N LEU A 84 8.73 -8.65 8.15
CA LEU A 84 9.89 -8.38 7.32
C LEU A 84 11.09 -9.25 7.75
N PRO A 85 11.88 -9.77 6.78
CA PRO A 85 12.99 -10.67 7.07
C PRO A 85 14.17 -9.97 7.79
N ARG A 86 14.58 -10.52 8.94
CA ARG A 86 15.66 -9.97 9.77
C ARG A 86 17.01 -9.90 9.05
N ASP A 87 17.30 -10.84 8.16
CA ASP A 87 18.53 -10.87 7.37
C ASP A 87 18.63 -9.72 6.36
N VAL A 88 17.49 -9.14 5.96
CA VAL A 88 17.44 -7.96 5.09
C VAL A 88 17.41 -6.67 5.92
N TYR A 89 16.58 -6.62 6.96
CA TYR A 89 16.31 -5.39 7.72
C TYR A 89 17.12 -5.24 9.01
N GLY A 90 17.95 -6.23 9.36
CA GLY A 90 18.88 -6.21 10.49
C GLY A 90 18.28 -6.44 11.88
N ILE A 91 16.96 -6.28 12.03
CA ILE A 91 16.22 -6.45 13.29
C ILE A 91 15.06 -7.41 13.13
N GLU A 92 14.69 -8.07 14.22
CA GLU A 92 13.47 -8.88 14.27
C GLU A 92 12.23 -7.98 14.17
N ASP A 93 11.36 -8.32 13.23
CA ASP A 93 10.12 -7.60 13.01
C ASP A 93 8.99 -8.12 13.91
N VAL A 94 8.78 -7.44 15.02
CA VAL A 94 7.76 -7.79 16.01
C VAL A 94 6.45 -7.06 15.73
N ASN A 95 5.34 -7.79 15.73
CA ASN A 95 4.02 -7.20 15.52
C ASN A 95 3.55 -6.36 16.72
N SER A 96 2.59 -5.46 16.48
CA SER A 96 1.90 -4.77 17.57
C SER A 96 1.02 -5.75 18.34
N ILE A 97 1.19 -5.82 19.66
CA ILE A 97 0.52 -6.83 20.50
C ILE A 97 -0.95 -6.46 20.74
N ASP A 98 -1.23 -5.20 21.03
CA ASP A 98 -2.51 -4.73 21.57
C ASP A 98 -3.01 -3.46 20.88
N ARG A 99 -2.68 -3.29 19.59
CA ARG A 99 -3.13 -2.13 18.82
C ARG A 99 -3.49 -2.46 17.39
N TRP A 100 -4.79 -2.40 17.13
CA TRP A 100 -5.42 -2.66 15.84
C TRP A 100 -6.25 -1.47 15.41
N PHE A 101 -6.32 -1.24 14.10
CA PHE A 101 -7.06 -0.15 13.51
C PHE A 101 -8.10 -0.66 12.51
N LEU A 102 -9.29 -0.09 12.58
CA LEU A 102 -10.29 -0.15 11.51
C LEU A 102 -10.07 1.05 10.60
N ILE A 103 -9.78 0.80 9.33
CA ILE A 103 -9.43 1.81 8.33
C ILE A 103 -10.52 1.82 7.27
N LEU A 104 -11.10 2.98 7.01
CA LEU A 104 -12.03 3.21 5.89
C LEU A 104 -11.26 3.84 4.73
N TRP A 105 -11.48 3.31 3.53
CA TRP A 105 -10.82 3.74 2.31
C TRP A 105 -11.76 4.59 1.47
N ASN A 106 -11.19 5.57 0.77
CA ASN A 106 -11.88 6.27 -0.29
C ASN A 106 -12.04 5.33 -1.48
N ASP A 107 -13.21 5.32 -2.09
CA ASP A 107 -13.46 4.69 -3.37
C ASP A 107 -14.05 5.72 -4.36
N GLU A 108 -14.16 5.35 -5.63
CA GLU A 108 -14.71 6.23 -6.67
C GLU A 108 -16.24 6.10 -6.81
N ASP A 109 -16.84 5.15 -6.07
CA ASP A 109 -18.20 4.69 -6.32
C ASP A 109 -19.23 5.33 -5.36
N HIS A 110 -18.83 5.70 -4.14
CA HIS A 110 -19.73 6.24 -3.13
C HIS A 110 -19.61 7.75 -2.95
N ASP A 111 -20.72 8.38 -2.58
CA ASP A 111 -20.77 9.81 -2.29
C ASP A 111 -20.51 10.14 -0.80
N TYR A 112 -20.38 11.44 -0.50
CA TYR A 112 -20.11 11.93 0.85
C TYR A 112 -21.17 11.50 1.88
N PRO A 113 -22.49 11.65 1.62
CA PRO A 113 -23.54 11.16 2.52
C PRO A 113 -23.44 9.66 2.85
N GLU A 114 -23.13 8.81 1.87
CA GLU A 114 -22.94 7.37 2.07
C GLU A 114 -21.73 7.10 2.97
N ALA A 115 -20.60 7.76 2.70
CA ALA A 115 -19.41 7.69 3.55
C ALA A 115 -19.68 8.14 5.00
N GLU A 116 -20.38 9.27 5.19
CA GLU A 116 -20.76 9.76 6.52
C GLU A 116 -21.65 8.77 7.27
N THR A 117 -22.59 8.12 6.57
CA THR A 117 -23.47 7.11 7.14
C THR A 117 -22.69 5.89 7.61
N GLY A 118 -21.79 5.34 6.78
CA GLY A 118 -20.93 4.23 7.15
C GLY A 118 -20.00 4.56 8.31
N ILE A 119 -19.40 5.77 8.33
CA ILE A 119 -18.56 6.24 9.44
C ILE A 119 -19.35 6.27 10.75
N ARG A 120 -20.58 6.82 10.73
CA ARG A 120 -21.42 6.90 11.93
C ARG A 120 -21.86 5.52 12.40
N ALA A 121 -22.23 4.63 11.49
CA ALA A 121 -22.61 3.25 11.82
C ALA A 121 -21.45 2.51 12.51
N ALA A 122 -20.22 2.69 12.02
CA ALA A 122 -19.05 2.04 12.58
C ALA A 122 -18.59 2.61 13.92
N THR A 123 -18.73 3.92 14.13
CA THR A 123 -18.09 4.65 15.24
C THR A 123 -19.04 5.19 16.32
N GLY A 124 -20.33 5.34 16.00
CA GLY A 124 -21.30 6.03 16.86
C GLY A 124 -21.08 7.55 16.98
N MET A 125 -20.22 8.14 16.14
CA MET A 125 -19.94 9.57 16.18
C MET A 125 -21.14 10.44 15.74
N ASP A 126 -21.14 11.69 16.18
CA ASP A 126 -22.06 12.71 15.69
C ASP A 126 -21.75 13.11 14.22
N GLU A 127 -22.74 13.71 13.55
CA GLU A 127 -22.67 14.12 12.15
C GLU A 127 -21.49 15.06 11.86
N HIS A 128 -21.24 16.04 12.72
CA HIS A 128 -20.16 17.00 12.52
C HIS A 128 -18.78 16.30 12.55
N LYS A 129 -18.57 15.36 13.47
CA LYS A 129 -17.34 14.55 13.51
C LYS A 129 -17.24 13.65 12.28
N ALA A 130 -18.31 12.96 11.91
CA ALA A 130 -18.33 12.06 10.76
C ALA A 130 -17.97 12.80 9.46
N LYS A 131 -18.55 13.98 9.25
CA LYS A 131 -18.24 14.87 8.13
C LYS A 131 -16.76 15.27 8.07
N ARG A 132 -16.12 15.54 9.21
CA ARG A 132 -14.67 15.82 9.24
C ARG A 132 -13.86 14.60 8.84
N VAL A 133 -14.25 13.41 9.27
CA VAL A 133 -13.58 12.16 8.88
C VAL A 133 -13.79 11.87 7.39
N ALA A 134 -14.99 12.06 6.85
CA ALA A 134 -15.27 11.91 5.42
C ALA A 134 -14.40 12.86 4.58
N ASN A 135 -14.28 14.14 4.98
CA ASN A 135 -13.38 15.10 4.34
C ASN A 135 -11.91 14.66 4.41
N GLU A 136 -11.48 14.03 5.51
CA GLU A 136 -10.13 13.49 5.63
C GLU A 136 -9.90 12.31 4.69
N ILE A 137 -10.87 11.40 4.58
CA ILE A 137 -10.84 10.25 3.66
C ILE A 137 -10.73 10.74 2.22
N ASN A 138 -11.58 11.68 1.80
CA ASN A 138 -11.51 12.23 0.44
C ASN A 138 -10.15 12.90 0.15
N ARG A 139 -9.54 13.55 1.15
CA ARG A 139 -8.24 14.23 0.96
C ARG A 139 -7.05 13.27 0.96
N LYS A 140 -7.06 12.27 1.84
CA LYS A 140 -5.90 11.38 2.10
C LYS A 140 -6.04 9.99 1.48
N GLY A 141 -7.21 9.67 0.92
CA GLY A 141 -7.57 8.35 0.44
C GLY A 141 -8.02 7.36 1.52
N ARG A 142 -7.85 7.66 2.81
CA ARG A 142 -8.26 6.78 3.93
C ARG A 142 -8.24 7.49 5.29
N ALA A 143 -8.92 6.91 6.27
CA ALA A 143 -8.83 7.32 7.67
C ALA A 143 -9.04 6.14 8.64
N VAL A 144 -8.43 6.23 9.83
CA VAL A 144 -8.70 5.31 10.94
C VAL A 144 -10.01 5.71 11.60
N LEU A 145 -10.97 4.78 11.64
CA LEU A 145 -12.27 4.99 12.26
C LEU A 145 -12.27 4.60 13.75
N ARG A 146 -11.61 3.48 14.08
CA ARG A 146 -11.55 2.93 15.43
C ARG A 146 -10.21 2.26 15.70
N GLU A 147 -9.84 2.24 16.97
CA GLU A 147 -8.73 1.48 17.52
C GLU A 147 -9.28 0.45 18.52
N ALA A 148 -8.65 -0.72 18.59
CA ALA A 148 -8.93 -1.72 19.63
C ALA A 148 -7.70 -2.58 19.97
N PRO A 149 -7.70 -3.27 21.13
CA PRO A 149 -6.62 -4.18 21.50
C PRO A 149 -6.52 -5.45 20.64
N HIS A 150 -7.62 -5.89 20.05
CA HIS A 150 -7.66 -7.10 19.23
C HIS A 150 -8.47 -6.87 17.96
N TYR A 151 -8.07 -7.49 16.85
CA TYR A 151 -8.74 -7.33 15.55
C TYR A 151 -10.22 -7.73 15.61
N GLY A 152 -10.54 -8.75 16.40
CA GLY A 152 -11.90 -9.27 16.61
C GLY A 152 -12.89 -8.21 17.15
N ASP A 153 -12.41 -7.27 17.96
CA ASP A 153 -13.23 -6.22 18.55
C ASP A 153 -13.68 -5.16 17.53
N LEU A 154 -13.09 -5.18 16.33
CA LEU A 154 -13.38 -4.26 15.24
C LEU A 154 -14.34 -4.86 14.20
N LEU A 155 -14.63 -6.16 14.27
CA LEU A 155 -15.39 -6.88 13.22
C LEU A 155 -16.81 -6.36 13.04
N GLU A 156 -17.54 -6.13 14.14
CA GLU A 156 -18.90 -5.57 14.07
C GLU A 156 -18.89 -4.15 13.49
N SER A 157 -17.90 -3.33 13.86
CA SER A 157 -17.74 -1.99 13.28
C SER A 157 -17.31 -2.01 11.82
N GLN A 158 -16.49 -2.98 11.42
CA GLN A 158 -16.13 -3.20 10.02
C GLN A 158 -17.38 -3.50 9.20
N LYS A 159 -18.18 -4.48 9.66
CA LYS A 159 -19.44 -4.84 9.02
C LYS A 159 -20.41 -3.65 8.93
N ALA A 160 -20.51 -2.86 10.00
CA ALA A 160 -21.35 -1.66 10.03
C ALA A 160 -20.88 -0.58 9.05
N ALA A 161 -19.57 -0.39 8.86
CA ALA A 161 -19.02 0.54 7.87
C ALA A 161 -19.35 0.11 6.43
N GLN A 162 -19.41 -1.20 6.18
CA GLN A 162 -19.49 -1.78 4.83
C GLN A 162 -20.93 -2.01 4.33
N VAL A 163 -21.96 -1.69 5.14
CA VAL A 163 -23.37 -1.99 4.80
C VAL A 163 -23.77 -1.45 3.43
N ASP A 164 -23.29 -0.25 3.08
CA ASP A 164 -23.63 0.42 1.84
C ASP A 164 -22.62 0.15 0.71
N GLY A 165 -21.64 -0.73 0.92
CA GLY A 165 -20.65 -1.13 -0.09
C GLY A 165 -19.25 -0.52 0.06
N LEU A 166 -19.06 0.37 1.04
CA LEU A 166 -17.76 0.99 1.34
C LEU A 166 -16.69 -0.06 1.69
N VAL A 167 -15.42 0.26 1.40
CA VAL A 167 -14.29 -0.62 1.70
C VAL A 167 -13.65 -0.26 3.05
N ALA A 168 -13.76 -1.15 4.04
CA ALA A 168 -13.10 -1.02 5.33
C ALA A 168 -12.21 -2.23 5.68
N THR A 169 -10.97 -1.99 6.07
CA THR A 169 -10.00 -3.05 6.43
C THR A 169 -9.56 -2.96 7.88
N ILE A 170 -9.15 -4.09 8.46
CA ILE A 170 -8.52 -4.13 9.78
C ILE A 170 -7.04 -4.43 9.62
N SER A 171 -6.18 -3.67 10.30
CA SER A 171 -4.72 -3.80 10.25
C SER A 171 -4.11 -3.54 11.63
N THR A 172 -2.92 -4.06 11.90
CA THR A 172 -2.17 -3.71 13.13
C THR A 172 -1.62 -2.30 13.05
N ALA A 173 -1.29 -1.73 14.20
CA ALA A 173 -0.59 -0.45 14.23
C ALA A 173 0.76 -0.49 13.51
N ARG A 174 1.49 -1.62 13.62
CA ARG A 174 2.72 -1.85 12.86
C ARG A 174 2.47 -1.72 11.37
N ASP A 175 1.55 -2.49 10.82
CA ASP A 175 1.32 -2.55 9.37
C ASP A 175 0.76 -1.22 8.84
N TYR A 176 -0.16 -0.58 9.58
CA TYR A 176 -0.64 0.75 9.25
C TYR A 176 0.50 1.79 9.21
N MET A 177 1.39 1.78 10.21
CA MET A 177 2.52 2.72 10.25
C MET A 177 3.48 2.49 9.10
N ARG A 178 3.69 1.24 8.68
CA ARG A 178 4.51 0.94 7.49
C ARG A 178 3.93 1.54 6.22
N GLU A 179 2.62 1.44 6.04
CA GLU A 179 1.96 2.09 4.91
C GLU A 179 2.07 3.62 5.00
N CYS A 180 2.05 4.22 6.19
CA CYS A 180 2.36 5.64 6.36
C CYS A 180 3.82 5.97 5.98
N ILE A 181 4.78 5.11 6.33
CA ILE A 181 6.19 5.27 5.92
C ILE A 181 6.31 5.20 4.39
N ILE A 182 5.61 4.29 3.72
CA ILE A 182 5.58 4.20 2.26
C ILE A 182 5.12 5.52 1.63
N LEU A 183 4.05 6.14 2.16
CA LEU A 183 3.58 7.43 1.66
C LEU A 183 4.70 8.50 1.74
N HIS A 184 5.42 8.56 2.86
CA HIS A 184 6.55 9.48 3.02
C HIS A 184 7.75 9.14 2.14
N ILE A 185 7.98 7.86 1.82
CA ILE A 185 9.00 7.46 0.84
C ILE A 185 8.62 8.02 -0.54
N PHE A 186 7.35 7.92 -0.95
CA PHE A 186 6.90 8.49 -2.22
C PHE A 186 6.99 10.02 -2.24
N ASP A 187 6.59 10.71 -1.17
CA ASP A 187 6.76 12.16 -1.04
C ASP A 187 8.24 12.53 -1.19
N TRP A 188 9.13 11.80 -0.51
CA TRP A 188 10.57 12.02 -0.59
C TRP A 188 11.14 11.75 -1.99
N LEU A 189 10.71 10.67 -2.67
CA LEU A 189 11.09 10.39 -4.06
C LEU A 189 10.66 11.51 -5.00
N GLN A 190 9.46 12.06 -4.80
CA GLN A 190 8.98 13.22 -5.54
C GLN A 190 9.84 14.47 -5.27
N ASP A 191 10.19 14.71 -4.02
CA ASP A 191 11.02 15.86 -3.62
C ASP A 191 12.41 15.81 -4.26
N ILE A 192 13.11 14.66 -4.20
CA ILE A 192 14.46 14.55 -4.75
C ILE A 192 14.48 14.63 -6.29
N THR A 193 13.47 14.07 -6.95
CA THR A 193 13.36 14.10 -8.42
C THR A 193 12.85 15.43 -8.97
N SER A 194 12.29 16.28 -8.10
CA SER A 194 11.81 17.63 -8.42
C SER A 194 12.69 18.73 -7.79
N PHE A 195 13.81 18.36 -7.18
CA PHE A 195 14.64 19.28 -6.42
C PHE A 195 15.20 20.41 -7.31
N LYS A 196 14.89 21.65 -6.93
CA LYS A 196 15.29 22.84 -7.70
C LYS A 196 16.63 23.42 -7.27
N GLY A 197 17.12 23.05 -6.09
CA GLY A 197 18.34 23.60 -5.50
C GLY A 197 19.62 23.14 -6.21
N ASP A 198 19.59 21.97 -6.84
CA ASP A 198 20.75 21.41 -7.53
C ASP A 198 20.29 20.60 -8.76
N PHE A 199 20.80 20.96 -9.94
CA PHE A 199 20.46 20.31 -11.20
C PHE A 199 21.05 18.90 -11.29
N GLY A 200 22.33 18.74 -10.93
CA GLY A 200 23.05 17.47 -11.02
C GLY A 200 22.45 16.40 -10.12
N PHE A 201 22.16 16.76 -8.86
CA PHE A 201 21.45 15.90 -7.92
C PHE A 201 20.10 15.45 -8.43
N ARG A 202 19.29 16.39 -8.94
CA ARG A 202 17.96 16.05 -9.44
C ARG A 202 18.03 15.07 -10.60
N GLU A 203 18.90 15.30 -11.58
CA GLU A 203 19.02 14.40 -12.73
C GLU A 203 19.60 13.03 -12.32
N ALA A 204 20.56 12.99 -11.39
CA ALA A 204 21.06 11.74 -10.82
C ALA A 204 19.95 10.96 -10.08
N ALA A 205 19.11 11.65 -9.29
CA ALA A 205 17.99 11.02 -8.60
C ALA A 205 16.93 10.46 -9.57
N LYS A 206 16.63 11.19 -10.66
CA LYS A 206 15.74 10.69 -11.72
C LYS A 206 16.31 9.46 -12.42
N GLN A 207 17.60 9.49 -12.72
CA GLN A 207 18.30 8.37 -13.35
C GLN A 207 18.33 7.14 -12.44
N ALA A 208 18.66 7.33 -11.16
CA ALA A 208 18.61 6.28 -10.14
C ALA A 208 17.22 5.64 -10.03
N LEU A 209 16.16 6.45 -9.98
CA LEU A 209 14.78 5.96 -9.97
C LEU A 209 14.44 5.18 -11.23
N ALA A 210 14.79 5.70 -12.42
CA ALA A 210 14.55 5.02 -13.68
C ALA A 210 15.28 3.67 -13.75
N TYR A 211 16.55 3.61 -13.30
CA TYR A 211 17.32 2.37 -13.27
C TYR A 211 16.74 1.35 -12.31
N ALA A 212 16.35 1.74 -11.10
CA ALA A 212 15.72 0.83 -10.15
C ALA A 212 14.40 0.26 -10.70
N LEU A 213 13.57 1.07 -11.36
CA LEU A 213 12.29 0.63 -11.94
C LEU A 213 12.45 -0.27 -13.17
N LEU A 214 13.54 -0.14 -13.90
CA LEU A 214 13.84 -0.93 -15.11
C LEU A 214 14.73 -2.14 -14.83
N GLU A 215 15.17 -2.35 -13.58
CA GLU A 215 16.02 -3.46 -13.22
C GLU A 215 15.30 -4.80 -13.46
N PRO A 216 15.82 -5.67 -14.34
CA PRO A 216 15.17 -6.94 -14.64
C PRO A 216 15.37 -7.94 -13.50
N GLY A 217 14.39 -8.83 -13.32
CA GLY A 217 14.55 -9.99 -12.43
C GLY A 217 14.51 -9.65 -10.94
N TYR A 218 13.86 -8.55 -10.55
CA TYR A 218 13.59 -8.22 -9.15
C TYR A 218 13.00 -9.41 -8.38
N LYS A 219 13.42 -9.56 -7.11
CA LYS A 219 12.92 -10.59 -6.20
C LYS A 219 12.54 -9.94 -4.88
N LEU A 220 11.32 -10.20 -4.43
CA LEU A 220 10.87 -9.85 -3.09
C LEU A 220 11.74 -10.55 -2.05
N SER A 221 12.02 -9.86 -0.95
CA SER A 221 12.76 -10.43 0.18
C SER A 221 12.00 -11.59 0.80
N LYS A 222 10.67 -11.48 0.83
CA LYS A 222 9.77 -12.52 1.31
C LYS A 222 8.47 -12.50 0.47
N PRO A 223 8.33 -13.38 -0.53
CA PRO A 223 7.11 -13.45 -1.32
C PRO A 223 5.96 -14.06 -0.51
N ILE A 224 4.71 -13.69 -0.82
CA ILE A 224 3.54 -14.43 -0.29
C ILE A 224 3.66 -15.90 -0.76
N PRO A 225 3.60 -16.89 0.15
CA PRO A 225 3.65 -18.29 -0.25
C PRO A 225 2.49 -18.64 -1.19
N SER A 226 2.75 -19.27 -2.33
CA SER A 226 1.68 -19.68 -3.27
C SER A 226 0.66 -20.62 -2.64
N GLU A 227 1.10 -21.43 -1.67
CA GLU A 227 0.25 -22.31 -0.87
C GLU A 227 -0.67 -21.57 0.09
N PHE A 228 -0.40 -20.29 0.40
CA PHE A 228 -1.24 -19.45 1.25
C PHE A 228 -2.67 -19.34 0.70
N LEU A 229 -2.83 -19.19 -0.62
CA LEU A 229 -4.14 -19.12 -1.25
C LEU A 229 -4.70 -20.52 -1.60
N LYS A 230 -3.85 -21.49 -1.95
CA LYS A 230 -4.31 -22.85 -2.31
C LYS A 230 -4.88 -23.63 -1.12
N LYS A 231 -4.21 -23.58 0.04
CA LYS A 231 -4.70 -24.25 1.26
C LYS A 231 -6.11 -23.81 1.63
N GLN A 232 -6.43 -22.54 1.37
CA GLN A 232 -7.76 -21.98 1.63
C GLN A 232 -8.82 -22.52 0.68
N TYR A 233 -8.47 -22.79 -0.58
CA TYR A 233 -9.39 -23.45 -1.52
C TYR A 233 -9.61 -24.93 -1.13
N ASP A 234 -8.55 -25.64 -0.76
CA ASP A 234 -8.63 -27.07 -0.46
C ASP A 234 -9.34 -27.36 0.88
N GLU A 235 -9.07 -26.58 1.93
CA GLU A 235 -9.80 -26.66 3.20
C GLU A 235 -11.30 -26.39 3.01
N ASN A 236 -11.67 -25.50 2.09
CA ASN A 236 -13.06 -25.23 1.73
C ASN A 236 -13.71 -26.31 0.86
N SER A 237 -12.96 -26.95 -0.04
CA SER A 237 -13.46 -28.09 -0.81
C SER A 237 -13.83 -29.28 0.11
N SER A 238 -13.05 -29.47 1.18
CA SER A 238 -13.27 -30.52 2.17
C SER A 238 -14.51 -30.25 3.04
N THR A 239 -14.77 -28.99 3.43
CA THR A 239 -15.97 -28.59 4.19
C THR A 239 -17.23 -28.56 3.33
N LEU A 240 -17.13 -28.22 2.03
CA LEU A 240 -18.23 -28.37 1.06
C LEU A 240 -18.63 -29.84 0.90
N SER A 241 -17.67 -30.76 0.77
CA SER A 241 -17.97 -32.22 0.70
C SER A 241 -18.77 -32.72 1.92
N GLY A 242 -18.47 -32.18 3.12
CA GLY A 242 -19.17 -32.51 4.35
C GLY A 242 -20.57 -31.88 4.49
N LYS A 243 -20.85 -30.79 3.79
CA LYS A 243 -22.20 -30.19 3.69
C LYS A 243 -23.09 -30.97 2.71
N TRP A 244 -22.55 -31.45 1.58
CA TRP A 244 -23.26 -32.33 0.64
C TRP A 244 -23.65 -33.68 1.28
N TYR A 245 -22.75 -34.32 2.03
CA TYR A 245 -23.05 -35.57 2.74
C TYR A 245 -24.09 -35.41 3.85
N ARG A 246 -24.11 -34.26 4.55
CA ARG A 246 -25.14 -33.95 5.58
C ARG A 246 -26.51 -33.67 4.97
N TYR A 247 -26.56 -33.08 3.77
CA TYR A 247 -27.80 -32.83 3.05
C TYR A 247 -28.44 -34.14 2.55
N GLN A 248 -27.65 -35.06 1.99
CA GLN A 248 -28.15 -36.37 1.52
C GLN A 248 -28.64 -37.28 2.66
N ARG A 249 -28.02 -37.27 3.84
CA ARG A 249 -28.52 -38.06 4.99
C ARG A 249 -29.87 -37.56 5.52
N ARG A 250 -30.11 -36.25 5.56
CA ARG A 250 -31.40 -35.68 5.98
C ARG A 250 -32.53 -35.99 5.00
N SER A 251 -32.23 -36.13 3.71
CA SER A 251 -33.23 -36.50 2.69
C SER A 251 -33.62 -37.98 2.74
N HIS A 252 -32.79 -38.85 3.32
CA HIS A 252 -33.06 -40.28 3.47
C HIS A 252 -33.74 -40.67 4.79
N GLU A 253 -33.76 -39.80 5.80
CA GLU A 253 -34.46 -40.03 7.08
C GLU A 253 -35.90 -39.47 7.10
N LEU A 254 -36.32 -38.81 6.03
CA LEU A 254 -37.66 -38.21 5.86
C LEU A 254 -38.44 -38.81 4.66
N GLY A 255 -38.00 -39.95 4.13
CA GLY A 255 -38.65 -40.69 3.03
C GLY A 255 -39.09 -42.08 3.46
#